data_AF-A0A6C2TW03-F1
#
_entry.id   AF-A0A6C2TW03-F1
#
_cell.length_a   1.000
_cell.length_b   1.000
_cell.length_c   1.000
_cell.angle_alpha   90.00
_cell.angle_beta   90.00
_cell.angle_gamma   90.00
#
_symmetry.space_group_name_H-M   'P 1'
#
loop_
_entity.id
_entity.type
_entity.pdbx_description
1 polymer ?
#
loop_
_entity_poly.entity_id
_entity_poly.type
_entity_poly.pdbx_seq_one_letter_code
_entity_poly.pdbx_strand_id
1 'polypeptide(L)'
;MKADEIDREVLERYLETRNAVTKRVDRIVAVAHLLGLLKHCGDDTIEVSPSAIAVVADLVDSDICSIQECLDEFLFQGDAESALLE
;
A
#
# COMPACT_ATOMS: atom_id res chain seq x y z
N MET A 1 25.03 10.54 -8.07
CA MET A 1 24.24 10.61 -9.31
C MET A 1 23.79 12.06 -9.51
N LYS A 2 24.22 12.72 -10.59
CA LYS A 2 23.58 13.99 -10.99
C LYS A 2 22.15 13.64 -11.44
N ALA A 3 21.18 14.43 -11.01
CA ALA A 3 19.76 14.19 -11.20
C ALA A 3 19.25 14.23 -12.67
N ASP A 4 20.15 14.30 -13.65
CA ASP A 4 19.81 14.69 -15.02
C ASP A 4 19.63 13.56 -16.04
N GLU A 5 19.86 12.29 -15.69
CA GLU A 5 19.49 11.16 -16.56
C GLU A 5 19.01 9.98 -15.69
N ILE A 6 17.85 10.13 -15.04
CA ILE A 6 17.10 8.94 -14.65
C ILE A 6 16.56 8.36 -15.96
N ASP A 7 16.97 7.13 -16.29
CA ASP A 7 16.43 6.40 -17.42
C ASP A 7 14.90 6.45 -17.37
N ARG A 8 14.28 6.83 -18.49
CA ARG A 8 12.83 6.96 -18.60
C ARG A 8 12.12 5.70 -18.13
N GLU A 9 12.69 4.54 -18.37
CA GLU A 9 12.13 3.25 -17.96
C GLU A 9 12.16 3.09 -16.43
N VAL A 10 13.25 3.49 -15.78
CA VAL A 10 13.39 3.50 -14.31
C VAL A 10 12.40 4.48 -13.68
N LEU A 11 12.22 5.66 -14.29
CA LEU A 11 11.25 6.65 -13.82
C LEU A 11 9.81 6.17 -13.97
N GLU A 12 9.45 5.58 -15.12
CA GLU A 12 8.11 5.02 -15.35
C GLU A 12 7.82 3.90 -14.33
N ARG A 13 8.76 2.98 -14.10
CA ARG A 13 8.63 1.92 -13.09
C ARG A 13 8.48 2.45 -11.67
N TYR A 14 9.29 3.44 -11.28
CA TYR A 14 9.14 4.10 -9.98
C TYR A 14 7.74 4.69 -9.80
N LEU A 15 7.21 5.37 -10.82
CA LEU A 15 5.88 5.97 -10.76
C LEU A 15 4.78 4.90 -10.66
N GLU A 16 4.92 3.78 -11.37
CA GLU A 16 3.99 2.65 -11.30
C GLU A 16 3.95 2.03 -9.90
N THR A 17 5.11 1.66 -9.34
CA THR A 17 5.22 1.11 -7.98
C THR A 17 4.66 2.08 -6.95
N ARG A 18 5.03 3.37 -7.04
CA ARG A 18 4.53 4.41 -6.13
C ARG A 18 3.01 4.51 -6.21
N ASN A 19 2.43 4.51 -7.41
CA ASN A 19 0.98 4.59 -7.60
C ASN A 19 0.28 3.34 -7.07
N ALA A 20 0.86 2.15 -7.23
CA ALA A 20 0.32 0.90 -6.69
C ALA A 20 0.30 0.89 -5.15
N VAL A 21 1.39 1.34 -4.52
CA VAL A 21 1.47 1.49 -3.06
C VAL A 21 0.47 2.53 -2.57
N THR A 22 0.41 3.70 -3.22
CA THR A 22 -0.49 4.80 -2.82
C THR A 22 -1.96 4.34 -2.81
N LYS A 23 -2.41 3.63 -3.86
CA LYS A 23 -3.78 3.12 -3.92
C LYS A 23 -4.14 2.18 -2.76
N ARG A 24 -3.20 1.34 -2.33
CA ARG A 24 -3.42 0.42 -1.20
C ARG A 24 -3.43 1.16 0.14
N VAL A 25 -2.53 2.12 0.31
CA VAL A 25 -2.53 3.01 1.49
C VAL A 25 -3.85 3.78 1.60
N ASP A 26 -4.34 4.34 0.50
CA ASP A 26 -5.62 5.05 0.47
C ASP A 26 -6.80 4.14 0.89
N ARG A 27 -6.75 2.85 0.49
CA ARG A 27 -7.75 1.85 0.89
C ARG A 27 -7.73 1.60 2.40
N ILE A 28 -6.55 1.40 2.98
CA ILE A 28 -6.37 1.23 4.43
C ILE A 28 -6.88 2.45 5.18
N VAL A 29 -6.53 3.67 4.73
CA VAL A 29 -6.97 4.91 5.36
C VAL A 29 -8.50 5.06 5.29
N ALA A 30 -9.11 4.77 4.15
CA ALA A 30 -10.56 4.84 4.00
C ALA A 30 -11.29 3.88 4.95
N VAL A 31 -10.78 2.65 5.08
CA VAL A 31 -11.29 1.65 6.03
C VAL A 31 -11.14 2.13 7.48
N ALA A 32 -9.97 2.64 7.85
CA ALA A 32 -9.72 3.16 9.19
C ALA A 32 -10.64 4.34 9.53
N HIS A 33 -10.88 5.25 8.58
CA HIS A 33 -11.83 6.35 8.73
C HIS A 33 -13.26 5.86 8.91
N LEU A 34 -13.71 4.87 8.12
CA LEU A 34 -15.04 4.28 8.27
C LEU A 34 -15.22 3.64 9.66
N LEU A 35 -14.23 2.89 10.14
CA LEU A 35 -14.25 2.33 11.50
C LEU A 35 -14.27 3.44 12.58
N GLY A 36 -13.51 4.51 12.38
CA GLY A 36 -13.52 5.68 13.26
C GLY A 36 -14.89 6.36 13.31
N LEU A 37 -15.55 6.52 12.16
CA LEU A 37 -16.91 7.05 12.07
C LEU A 37 -17.90 6.16 12.81
N LEU A 38 -17.84 4.83 12.64
CA LEU A 38 -18.70 3.90 13.35
C LEU A 38 -18.55 3.98 14.87
N LYS A 39 -17.32 4.19 15.37
CA LYS A 39 -17.04 4.37 16.80
C LYS A 39 -17.60 5.68 17.37
N HIS A 40 -17.77 6.71 16.53
CA HIS A 40 -18.19 8.04 16.93
C HIS A 40 -19.62 8.40 16.49
N CYS A 41 -20.28 7.54 15.72
CA CYS A 41 -21.73 7.57 15.55
C CYS A 41 -22.34 7.36 16.93
N GLY A 42 -22.90 8.40 17.53
CA GLY A 42 -23.52 8.38 18.86
C GLY A 42 -24.81 7.56 18.96
N ASP A 43 -24.90 6.50 18.16
CA ASP A 43 -25.94 5.50 18.20
C ASP A 43 -25.36 4.25 18.87
N ASP A 44 -25.48 4.22 20.19
CA ASP A 44 -25.00 3.12 21.06
C ASP A 44 -25.72 1.79 20.77
N THR A 45 -26.68 1.76 19.84
CA THR A 45 -27.38 0.55 19.40
C THR A 45 -26.75 -0.12 18.19
N ILE A 46 -25.84 0.56 17.48
CA ILE A 46 -25.15 0.00 16.31
C ILE A 46 -23.97 -0.84 16.80
N GLU A 47 -24.20 -2.13 17.02
CA GLU A 47 -23.14 -3.10 17.21
C GLU A 47 -22.52 -3.49 15.86
N VAL A 48 -21.21 -3.24 15.71
CA VAL A 48 -20.46 -3.75 14.55
C VAL A 48 -20.23 -5.24 14.74
N SER A 49 -20.64 -6.04 13.76
CA SER A 49 -20.47 -7.49 13.80
C SER A 49 -18.99 -7.87 13.92
N PRO A 50 -18.59 -8.73 14.88
CA PRO A 50 -17.20 -9.20 15.02
C PRO A 50 -16.66 -9.86 13.74
N SER A 51 -17.51 -10.54 12.97
CA SER A 51 -17.10 -11.15 11.70
C SER A 51 -16.79 -10.11 10.63
N ALA A 52 -17.54 -8.99 10.59
CA ALA A 52 -17.23 -7.89 9.70
C ALA A 52 -15.90 -7.23 10.06
N ILE A 53 -15.58 -7.09 11.36
CA ILE A 53 -14.28 -6.58 11.82
C ILE A 53 -13.15 -7.51 11.39
N ALA A 54 -13.33 -8.83 11.53
CA ALA A 54 -12.34 -9.82 11.09
C ALA A 54 -12.05 -9.71 9.58
N VAL A 55 -13.09 -9.62 8.74
CA VAL A 55 -12.93 -9.43 7.29
C VAL A 55 -12.18 -8.13 6.97
N VAL A 56 -12.49 -7.06 7.70
CA VAL A 56 -11.81 -5.78 7.53
C VAL A 56 -10.32 -5.87 7.92
N ALA A 57 -10.00 -6.56 9.01
CA ALA A 57 -8.62 -6.81 9.41
C ALA A 57 -7.86 -7.62 8.34
N ASP A 58 -8.46 -8.69 7.82
CA ASP A 58 -7.87 -9.50 6.75
C ASP A 58 -7.60 -8.68 5.47
N LEU A 59 -8.50 -7.74 5.14
CA LEU A 59 -8.32 -6.84 3.98
C LEU A 59 -7.14 -5.88 4.17
N VAL A 60 -6.95 -5.36 5.39
CA VAL A 60 -5.82 -4.48 5.73
C VAL A 60 -4.52 -5.27 5.72
N ASP A 61 -4.49 -6.46 6.33
CA ASP A 61 -3.30 -7.31 6.32
C ASP A 61 -2.91 -7.72 4.89
N SER A 62 -3.90 -8.04 4.06
CA SER A 62 -3.67 -8.31 2.63
C SER A 62 -3.07 -7.12 1.89
N ASP A 63 -3.51 -5.88 2.15
CA ASP A 63 -2.90 -4.69 1.55
C ASP A 63 -1.47 -4.48 2.00
N ILE A 64 -1.19 -4.68 3.28
CA ILE A 64 0.15 -4.53 3.86
C ILE A 64 1.10 -5.54 3.20
N CYS A 65 0.71 -6.81 3.12
CA CYS A 65 1.49 -7.84 2.44
C CYS A 65 1.74 -7.45 0.97
N SER A 66 0.72 -7.00 0.24
CA SER A 66 0.91 -6.57 -1.15
C SER A 66 1.75 -5.30 -1.31
N ILE A 67 1.76 -4.39 -0.34
CA ILE A 67 2.68 -3.25 -0.33
C ILE A 67 4.11 -3.75 -0.14
N GLN A 68 4.34 -4.67 0.81
CA GLN A 68 5.65 -5.25 1.05
C GLN A 68 6.18 -5.98 -0.18
N GLU A 69 5.36 -6.82 -0.81
CA GLU A 69 5.71 -7.51 -2.07
C GLU A 69 6.09 -6.53 -3.18
N CYS A 70 5.31 -5.46 -3.39
CA CYS A 70 5.64 -4.43 -4.38
C CYS A 70 6.96 -3.69 -4.08
N LEU A 71 7.29 -3.48 -2.80
CA LEU A 71 8.55 -2.84 -2.41
C LEU A 71 9.73 -3.80 -2.56
N ASP A 72 9.55 -5.07 -2.20
CA ASP A 72 10.56 -6.12 -2.35
C ASP A 72 10.89 -6.37 -3.83
N GLU A 73 9.88 -6.42 -4.71
CA GLU A 73 10.07 -6.50 -6.16
C GLU A 73 10.87 -5.31 -6.69
N PHE A 74 10.53 -4.10 -6.25
CA PHE A 74 11.21 -2.88 -6.67
C PHE A 74 12.69 -2.86 -6.23
N LEU A 75 12.97 -3.27 -4.98
CA LEU A 75 14.34 -3.36 -4.45
C LEU A 75 15.15 -4.44 -5.17
N PHE A 76 14.59 -5.64 -5.30
CA PHE A 76 15.27 -6.76 -5.96
C PHE A 76 15.61 -6.45 -7.41
N GLN A 77 14.71 -5.79 -8.14
CA GLN A 77 14.98 -5.37 -9.51
C GLN A 77 16.05 -4.28 -9.57
N GLY A 78 16.02 -3.30 -8.66
CA GLY A 78 17.06 -2.26 -8.58
C GLY A 78 18.45 -2.82 -8.26
N ASP A 79 18.52 -3.81 -7.37
CA ASP A 79 19.76 -4.52 -7.03
C ASP A 79 20.27 -5.36 -8.21
N ALA A 80 19.38 -6.06 -8.92
CA ALA A 80 19.73 -6.85 -10.10
C ALA A 80 20.24 -5.98 -11.26
N GLU A 81 19.60 -4.82 -11.51
CA GLU A 81 20.05 -3.86 -12.52
C GLU A 81 21.41 -3.25 -12.16
N SER A 82 21.65 -2.97 -10.87
CA SER A 82 22.94 -2.47 -10.40
C SER A 82 24.05 -3.51 -10.57
N ALA A 83 23.78 -4.79 -10.28
CA ALA A 83 24.74 -5.88 -10.43
C ALA A 83 25.12 -6.21 -11.88
N LEU A 84 24.27 -5.88 -12.86
CA LEU A 84 24.57 -6.04 -14.29
C LEU A 84 25.43 -4.90 -14.86
N LEU A 85 25.56 -3.79 -14.14
CA LEU A 85 26.34 -2.61 -14.54
C LEU A 85 27.77 -2.59 -13.94
N GLU A 86 28.10 -3.53 -13.06
CA GLU A 86 29.46 -3.80 -12.53
C GLU A 86 30.24 -4.81 -13.39
#